data_AF-A0A941EL09-F1
#
_entry.id   AF-A0A941EL09-F1
#
_cell.length_a   1.000
_cell.length_b   1.000
_cell.length_c   1.000
_cell.angle_alpha   90.00
_cell.angle_beta   90.00
_cell.angle_gamma   90.00
#
_symmetry.space_group_name_H-M   'P 1'
#
loop_
_entity.id
_entity.type
_entity.pdbx_description
1 polymer ?
#
loop_
_entity_poly.entity_id
_entity_poly.type
_entity_poly.pdbx_seq_one_letter_code
_entity_poly.pdbx_strand_id
1 'polypeptide(L)'
;MGKELPQHPEATLAALGRIGQERLDVGDIDQRPVGITPADQQRGEVTDGGQRVLDGVVASRAGAGAPGPGPGSEHRLAERGDSRAQRLRNCLDTPSSTPRGEAFVLVSRQGAEHYAAAGHDETAEELFRAALEDGGHVAGSVHGYYAEFLFTRDRPDEAFAQIDAARKQRPDDPDVFVIIGETLDAHDHHHEAARWLTTGLVRYYGDLAEITADDLEDDPDGRIMAADRLRARRNAGLDPDHIDNLIAPIIENTDEP
;
A
#
# COMPACT_ATOMS: atom_id res chain seq x y z
N MET A 1 5.72 71.33 -14.81
CA MET A 1 6.63 71.12 -13.66
C MET A 1 6.14 69.88 -12.94
N GLY A 2 6.63 68.66 -13.14
CA GLY A 2 7.94 68.19 -13.60
C GLY A 2 8.76 67.72 -12.40
N LYS A 3 8.53 66.48 -11.92
CA LYS A 3 9.42 65.59 -11.12
C LYS A 3 8.85 64.15 -11.23
N GLU A 4 9.33 63.34 -12.17
CA GLU A 4 10.39 62.32 -11.98
C GLU A 4 10.03 61.23 -10.96
N LEU A 5 9.63 60.06 -11.47
CA LEU A 5 9.61 58.78 -10.77
C LEU A 5 10.77 57.91 -11.31
N PRO A 6 11.49 57.18 -10.44
CA PRO A 6 12.68 56.45 -10.83
C PRO A 6 12.37 55.17 -11.63
N GLN A 7 13.23 54.93 -12.61
CA GLN A 7 13.29 53.78 -13.50
C GLN A 7 13.76 52.54 -12.73
N HIS A 8 13.01 51.45 -12.81
CA HIS A 8 13.50 50.13 -12.44
C HIS A 8 14.34 49.57 -13.59
N PRO A 9 15.56 49.06 -13.33
CA PRO A 9 16.38 48.45 -14.37
C PRO A 9 15.90 47.05 -14.75
N GLU A 10 15.87 46.80 -16.06
CA GLU A 10 15.86 45.49 -16.68
C GLU A 10 17.02 44.64 -16.17
N ALA A 11 16.73 43.41 -15.74
CA ALA A 11 17.72 42.37 -15.52
C ALA A 11 17.47 41.21 -16.48
N THR A 12 18.11 41.34 -17.64
CA THR A 12 18.92 40.35 -18.36
C THR A 12 18.51 38.88 -18.28
N LEU A 13 17.84 38.46 -19.35
CA LEU A 13 17.67 37.08 -19.81
C LEU A 13 18.95 36.66 -20.57
N ALA A 14 19.85 35.89 -19.95
CA ALA A 14 20.94 35.21 -20.66
C ALA A 14 21.60 34.08 -19.84
N ALA A 15 21.88 32.97 -20.53
CA ALA A 15 22.82 31.90 -20.19
C ALA A 15 22.32 30.75 -19.30
N LEU A 16 21.63 29.79 -19.92
CA LEU A 16 21.89 28.37 -19.64
C LEU A 16 22.48 27.72 -20.90
N GLY A 17 23.74 27.35 -20.78
CA GLY A 17 24.54 26.76 -21.84
C GLY A 17 24.34 25.25 -21.95
N ARG A 18 24.48 24.79 -23.20
CA ARG A 18 25.06 23.52 -23.63
C ARG A 18 24.58 22.25 -22.93
N ILE A 19 23.56 21.67 -23.55
CA ILE A 19 23.24 20.24 -23.45
C ILE A 19 24.36 19.48 -24.16
N GLY A 20 25.18 18.75 -23.39
CA GLY A 20 26.17 17.82 -23.92
C GLY A 20 25.47 16.62 -24.53
N GLN A 21 25.83 16.30 -25.77
CA GLN A 21 25.49 15.04 -26.44
C GLN A 21 26.39 13.94 -25.88
N GLU A 22 25.85 13.06 -25.03
CA GLU A 22 26.50 11.80 -24.73
C GLU A 22 26.14 10.80 -25.83
N ARG A 23 27.17 10.43 -26.60
CA ARG A 23 27.16 9.37 -27.60
C ARG A 23 27.14 8.04 -26.84
N LEU A 24 26.06 7.28 -26.99
CA LEU A 24 26.04 5.88 -26.60
C LEU A 24 26.80 5.10 -27.67
N ASP A 25 28.03 4.70 -27.36
CA ASP A 25 28.76 3.68 -28.11
C ASP A 25 28.06 2.33 -27.87
N VAL A 26 27.35 1.88 -28.91
CA VAL A 26 26.80 0.52 -28.99
C VAL A 26 27.99 -0.42 -29.22
N GLY A 27 28.39 -1.12 -28.15
CA GLY A 27 29.36 -2.19 -28.21
C GLY A 27 28.84 -3.34 -29.08
N ASP A 28 29.65 -3.68 -30.07
CA ASP A 28 29.56 -4.79 -31.00
C ASP A 28 29.34 -6.12 -30.25
N ILE A 29 28.18 -6.76 -30.44
CA ILE A 29 27.92 -8.13 -29.95
C ILE A 29 28.35 -9.08 -31.05
N ASP A 30 29.53 -9.68 -30.83
CA ASP A 30 30.08 -10.78 -31.62
C ASP A 30 29.04 -11.87 -31.86
N GLN A 31 28.60 -11.98 -33.11
CA GLN A 31 27.87 -13.13 -33.62
C GLN A 31 28.81 -14.32 -33.73
N ARG A 32 28.58 -15.36 -32.90
CA ARG A 32 29.08 -16.71 -33.19
C ARG A 32 27.92 -17.63 -33.59
N PRO A 33 28.03 -18.32 -34.74
CA PRO A 33 27.05 -19.31 -35.17
C PRO A 33 27.31 -20.63 -34.45
N VAL A 34 26.29 -21.21 -33.83
CA VAL A 34 26.34 -22.58 -33.32
C VAL A 34 25.38 -23.44 -34.14
N GLY A 35 25.91 -24.57 -34.59
CA GLY A 35 25.41 -25.38 -35.68
C GLY A 35 24.09 -26.08 -35.40
N ILE A 36 23.30 -26.15 -36.46
CA ILE A 36 22.13 -27.01 -36.60
C ILE A 36 22.67 -28.41 -36.91
N THR A 37 22.29 -29.42 -36.12
CA THR A 37 22.31 -30.82 -36.56
C THR A 37 20.92 -31.43 -36.38
N PRO A 38 20.42 -32.22 -37.35
CA PRO A 38 19.06 -32.74 -37.33
C PRO A 38 19.00 -34.20 -36.82
N ALA A 39 17.76 -34.66 -36.67
CA ALA A 39 17.28 -36.02 -36.39
C ALA A 39 17.11 -36.34 -34.90
N ASP A 40 15.85 -36.32 -34.43
CA ASP A 40 15.16 -37.60 -34.41
C ASP A 40 13.64 -37.46 -34.44
N GLN A 41 13.06 -38.44 -35.12
CA GLN A 41 11.69 -38.53 -35.58
C GLN A 41 10.90 -39.43 -34.63
N GLN A 42 9.89 -38.90 -33.94
CA GLN A 42 8.80 -39.74 -33.44
C GLN A 42 7.44 -39.16 -33.75
N ARG A 43 6.72 -39.94 -34.57
CA ARG A 43 5.28 -39.89 -34.81
C ARG A 43 4.53 -40.36 -33.55
N GLY A 44 3.38 -39.75 -33.33
CA GLY A 44 2.27 -40.26 -32.52
C GLY A 44 1.18 -39.19 -32.58
N GLU A 45 0.38 -39.16 -33.64
CA GLU A 45 -0.90 -39.87 -33.78
C GLU A 45 -2.05 -39.16 -33.03
N VAL A 46 -3.11 -38.93 -33.81
CA VAL A 46 -4.21 -37.99 -33.60
C VAL A 46 -5.41 -38.72 -33.01
N THR A 47 -6.10 -38.08 -32.07
CA THR A 47 -7.57 -38.14 -31.91
C THR A 47 -7.99 -36.76 -31.39
N ASP A 48 -8.41 -35.82 -32.24
CA ASP A 48 -9.78 -35.60 -32.73
C ASP A 48 -10.91 -36.09 -31.80
N GLY A 49 -11.77 -35.15 -31.40
CA GLY A 49 -13.00 -35.44 -30.69
C GLY A 49 -13.36 -34.42 -29.61
N GLY A 50 -14.27 -33.50 -29.93
CA GLY A 50 -15.23 -33.02 -28.94
C GLY A 50 -15.38 -31.51 -28.75
N GLN A 51 -15.76 -30.82 -29.82
CA GLN A 51 -16.45 -29.54 -29.72
C GLN A 51 -17.79 -29.75 -29.00
N ARG A 52 -17.94 -29.22 -27.78
CA ARG A 52 -19.24 -29.06 -27.12
C ARG A 52 -19.52 -27.59 -26.87
N VAL A 53 -20.41 -27.09 -27.72
CA VAL A 53 -21.21 -25.88 -27.54
C VAL A 53 -22.05 -26.09 -26.28
N LEU A 54 -21.91 -25.21 -25.29
CA LEU A 54 -22.90 -25.03 -24.23
C LEU A 54 -23.56 -23.67 -24.46
N ASP A 55 -24.67 -23.71 -25.21
CA ASP A 55 -25.74 -22.75 -25.11
C ASP A 55 -26.41 -22.95 -23.74
N GLY A 56 -26.32 -21.94 -22.89
CA GLY A 56 -26.86 -21.94 -21.53
C GLY A 56 -27.37 -20.56 -21.15
N VAL A 57 -28.53 -20.21 -21.71
CA VAL A 57 -29.37 -19.08 -21.28
C VAL A 57 -29.73 -19.27 -19.79
N VAL A 58 -29.19 -18.41 -18.92
CA VAL A 58 -29.71 -18.24 -17.56
C VAL A 58 -30.24 -16.82 -17.43
N ALA A 59 -31.53 -16.76 -17.14
CA ALA A 59 -32.35 -15.56 -17.04
C ALA A 59 -31.84 -14.60 -15.96
N SER A 60 -31.82 -13.31 -16.33
CA SER A 60 -31.74 -12.19 -15.40
C SER A 60 -32.94 -12.22 -14.45
N ARG A 61 -32.70 -12.40 -13.15
CA ARG A 61 -33.67 -12.07 -12.12
C ARG A 61 -33.27 -10.76 -11.46
N ALA A 62 -33.98 -9.70 -11.83
CA ALA A 62 -34.01 -8.45 -11.08
C ALA A 62 -34.61 -8.73 -9.69
N GLY A 63 -33.84 -8.40 -8.65
CA GLY A 63 -34.27 -8.38 -7.26
C GLY A 63 -33.68 -7.15 -6.60
N ALA A 64 -34.33 -6.01 -6.78
CA ALA A 64 -34.03 -4.79 -6.05
C ALA A 64 -34.48 -4.98 -4.59
N GLY A 65 -33.52 -5.22 -3.70
CA GLY A 65 -33.67 -5.05 -2.26
C GLY A 65 -32.81 -3.88 -1.83
N ALA A 66 -33.44 -2.79 -1.40
CA ALA A 66 -32.74 -1.62 -0.87
C ALA A 66 -31.93 -2.02 0.37
N PRO A 67 -30.64 -1.62 0.49
CA PRO A 67 -29.93 -1.75 1.75
C PRO A 67 -30.55 -0.78 2.75
N GLY A 68 -31.14 -1.33 3.83
CA GLY A 68 -31.53 -0.54 4.99
C GLY A 68 -30.29 0.08 5.65
N PRO A 69 -30.45 1.21 6.38
CA PRO A 69 -29.35 1.83 7.09
C PRO A 69 -28.96 0.90 8.25
N GLY A 70 -27.84 0.20 8.11
CA GLY A 70 -27.28 -0.59 9.20
C GLY A 70 -26.73 0.35 10.29
N PRO A 71 -27.11 0.19 11.56
CA PRO A 71 -26.45 0.88 12.65
C PRO A 71 -25.14 0.15 12.95
N GLY A 72 -23.98 0.82 12.94
CA GLY A 72 -22.77 0.22 13.52
C GLY A 72 -21.40 0.59 12.97
N SER A 73 -21.25 1.62 12.14
CA SER A 73 -19.91 2.07 11.70
C SER A 73 -19.09 2.74 12.81
N GLU A 74 -19.75 3.40 13.77
CA GLU A 74 -19.05 4.18 14.83
C GLU A 74 -18.37 3.30 15.88
N HIS A 75 -18.98 2.18 16.27
CA HIS A 75 -18.42 1.29 17.31
C HIS A 75 -17.21 0.49 16.80
N ARG A 76 -17.15 0.25 15.48
CA ARG A 76 -16.08 -0.53 14.82
C ARG A 76 -14.83 0.27 14.50
N LEU A 77 -14.90 1.61 14.49
CA LEU A 77 -13.74 2.50 14.37
C LEU A 77 -13.02 2.65 15.73
N ALA A 78 -13.77 2.60 16.84
CA ALA A 78 -13.22 2.77 18.18
C ALA A 78 -12.29 1.62 18.61
N GLU A 79 -12.66 0.37 18.37
CA GLU A 79 -11.82 -0.80 18.71
C GLU A 79 -10.58 -0.91 17.79
N ARG A 80 -10.66 -0.44 16.54
CA ARG A 80 -9.51 -0.37 15.61
C ARG A 80 -8.46 0.66 16.03
N GLY A 81 -8.89 1.75 16.66
CA GLY A 81 -8.00 2.74 17.25
C GLY A 81 -7.09 2.16 18.33
N ASP A 82 -7.55 1.14 19.08
CA ASP A 82 -6.80 0.56 20.19
C ASP A 82 -5.60 -0.28 19.74
N SER A 83 -5.73 -1.13 18.71
CA SER A 83 -4.59 -1.89 18.16
C SER A 83 -3.54 -0.97 17.54
N ARG A 84 -3.98 0.10 16.86
CA ARG A 84 -3.10 1.12 16.27
C ARG A 84 -2.41 1.96 17.35
N ALA A 85 -3.14 2.37 18.39
CA ALA A 85 -2.61 3.07 19.57
C ALA A 85 -1.65 2.18 20.40
N GLN A 86 -1.85 0.87 20.38
CA GLN A 86 -0.95 -0.09 21.03
C GLN A 86 0.38 -0.21 20.28
N ARG A 87 0.37 -0.34 18.94
CA ARG A 87 1.59 -0.33 18.12
C ARG A 87 2.37 0.99 18.28
N LEU A 88 1.65 2.10 18.29
CA LEU A 88 2.16 3.43 18.62
C LEU A 88 2.89 3.48 19.97
N ARG A 89 2.29 2.93 21.03
CA ARG A 89 2.91 2.86 22.36
C ARG A 89 4.16 1.97 22.37
N ASN A 90 4.14 0.85 21.67
CA ASN A 90 5.27 -0.07 21.60
C ASN A 90 6.49 0.56 20.89
N CYS A 91 6.30 1.44 19.91
CA CYS A 91 7.42 2.20 19.32
C CYS A 91 8.09 3.15 20.33
N LEU A 92 7.33 3.73 21.27
CA LEU A 92 7.81 4.72 22.24
C LEU A 92 8.64 4.12 23.37
N ASP A 93 8.39 2.86 23.73
CA ASP A 93 9.10 2.18 24.82
C ASP A 93 10.48 1.63 24.41
N THR A 94 10.88 1.80 23.14
CA THR A 94 12.24 1.48 22.69
C THR A 94 13.18 2.66 23.00
N PRO A 95 14.25 2.47 23.82
CA PRO A 95 15.21 3.52 24.08
C PRO A 95 16.07 3.73 22.83
N SER A 96 15.64 4.59 21.91
CA SER A 96 16.39 4.90 20.70
C SER A 96 17.22 6.17 20.83
N SER A 97 18.48 6.09 20.43
CA SER A 97 19.31 7.23 20.03
C SER A 97 18.81 7.70 18.67
N THR A 98 17.62 8.30 18.62
CA THR A 98 16.94 8.61 17.35
C THR A 98 17.66 9.77 16.63
N PRO A 99 18.02 9.64 15.35
CA PRO A 99 18.42 10.77 14.51
C PRO A 99 17.35 11.88 14.56
N ARG A 100 17.80 13.13 14.49
CA ARG A 100 16.94 14.32 14.67
C ARG A 100 15.69 14.34 13.76
N GLY A 101 15.79 13.79 12.54
CA GLY A 101 14.69 13.76 11.57
C GLY A 101 13.60 12.76 11.93
N GLU A 102 13.97 11.53 12.32
CA GLU A 102 13.00 10.49 12.70
C GLU A 102 12.14 10.91 13.91
N ALA A 103 12.76 11.57 14.89
CA ALA A 103 12.03 12.14 16.03
C ALA A 103 11.06 13.26 15.61
N PHE A 104 11.44 14.11 14.65
CA PHE A 104 10.59 15.18 14.14
C PHE A 104 9.37 14.63 13.39
N VAL A 105 9.57 13.63 12.54
CA VAL A 105 8.50 12.97 11.80
C VAL A 105 7.52 12.27 12.76
N LEU A 106 8.02 11.57 13.78
CA LEU A 106 7.18 10.91 14.77
C LEU A 106 6.32 11.92 15.56
N VAL A 107 6.94 12.99 16.06
CA VAL A 107 6.24 14.05 16.80
C VAL A 107 5.22 14.76 15.92
N SER A 108 5.56 15.04 14.66
CA SER A 108 4.66 15.71 13.73
C SER A 108 3.48 14.82 13.38
N ARG A 109 3.69 13.53 13.13
CA ARG A 109 2.61 12.55 12.93
C ARG A 109 1.69 12.48 14.14
N GLN A 110 2.24 12.29 15.34
CA GLN A 110 1.43 12.17 16.56
C GLN A 110 0.66 13.47 16.86
N GLY A 111 1.32 14.62 16.64
CA GLY A 111 0.66 15.92 16.71
C GLY A 111 -0.49 16.01 15.71
N ALA A 112 -0.28 15.57 14.47
CA ALA A 112 -1.32 15.59 13.44
C ALA A 112 -2.53 14.74 13.82
N GLU A 113 -2.32 13.53 14.34
CA GLU A 113 -3.38 12.66 14.85
C GLU A 113 -4.17 13.35 15.98
N HIS A 114 -3.48 13.97 16.94
CA HIS A 114 -4.12 14.70 18.03
C HIS A 114 -4.92 15.92 17.56
N TYR A 115 -4.37 16.72 16.65
CA TYR A 115 -5.06 17.88 16.10
C TYR A 115 -6.25 17.48 15.24
N ALA A 116 -6.14 16.39 14.46
CA ALA A 116 -7.24 15.83 13.71
C ALA A 116 -8.38 15.37 14.64
N ALA A 117 -8.04 14.67 15.73
CA ALA A 117 -9.00 14.26 16.74
C ALA A 117 -9.67 15.44 17.48
N ALA A 118 -8.96 16.58 17.59
CA ALA A 118 -9.49 17.82 18.15
C ALA A 118 -10.28 18.68 17.12
N GLY A 119 -10.39 18.26 15.86
CA GLY A 119 -11.07 19.00 14.80
C GLY A 119 -10.27 20.18 14.22
N HIS A 120 -8.98 20.26 14.51
CA HIS A 120 -8.07 21.27 13.97
C HIS A 120 -7.38 20.75 12.69
N ASP A 121 -8.18 20.57 11.65
CA ASP A 121 -7.77 19.88 10.42
C ASP A 121 -6.62 20.55 9.70
N GLU A 122 -6.62 21.88 9.63
CA GLU A 122 -5.58 22.66 8.96
C GLU A 122 -4.21 22.43 9.62
N THR A 123 -4.18 22.48 10.96
CA THR A 123 -2.96 22.23 11.73
C THR A 123 -2.49 20.77 11.61
N ALA A 124 -3.43 19.82 11.59
CA ALA A 124 -3.10 18.41 11.38
C ALA A 124 -2.47 18.19 10.01
N GLU A 125 -3.04 18.78 8.97
CA GLU A 125 -2.53 18.67 7.60
C GLU A 125 -1.16 19.33 7.43
N GLU A 126 -0.94 20.50 8.04
CA GLU A 126 0.37 21.15 8.07
C GLU A 126 1.44 20.25 8.69
N LEU A 127 1.11 19.56 9.79
CA LEU A 127 2.04 18.65 10.46
C LEU A 127 2.32 17.40 9.63
N PHE A 128 1.33 16.83 8.95
CA PHE A 128 1.59 15.72 8.02
C PHE A 128 2.50 16.13 6.87
N ARG A 129 2.30 17.32 6.30
CA ARG A 129 3.18 17.82 5.23
C ARG A 129 4.60 18.08 5.73
N ALA A 130 4.76 18.70 6.90
CA ALA A 130 6.07 18.89 7.51
C ALA A 130 6.78 17.56 7.78
N ALA A 131 6.04 16.54 8.25
CA ALA A 131 6.57 15.19 8.45
C ALA A 131 7.05 14.55 7.13
N LEU A 132 6.36 14.78 6.03
CA LEU A 132 6.77 14.30 4.71
C LEU A 132 7.99 15.06 4.16
N GLU A 133 8.08 16.36 4.39
CA GLU A 133 9.18 17.20 3.90
C GLU A 133 10.51 16.91 4.60
N ASP A 134 10.49 16.56 5.88
CA ASP A 134 11.70 16.22 6.64
C ASP A 134 12.36 14.91 6.13
N GLY A 135 11.57 14.03 5.49
CA GLY A 135 12.08 12.83 4.84
C GLY A 135 12.70 11.80 5.78
N GLY A 136 12.49 11.94 7.10
CA GLY A 136 12.92 10.98 8.09
C GLY A 136 12.28 9.61 7.87
N HIS A 137 13.05 8.54 8.04
CA HIS A 137 12.54 7.17 8.00
C HIS A 137 11.82 6.89 9.32
N VAL A 138 10.50 6.67 9.28
CA VAL A 138 9.72 6.30 10.47
C VAL A 138 9.09 4.94 10.23
N ALA A 139 9.18 4.08 11.25
CA ALA A 139 8.45 2.82 11.33
C ALA A 139 6.95 3.09 11.11
N GLY A 140 6.42 2.53 10.03
CA GLY A 140 5.10 2.90 9.51
C GLY A 140 5.10 4.24 8.75
N SER A 141 4.79 4.19 7.45
CA SER A 141 4.90 5.34 6.56
C SER A 141 3.90 6.43 6.94
N VAL A 142 4.39 7.67 7.12
CA VAL A 142 3.58 8.90 7.27
C VAL A 142 2.47 8.98 6.21
N HIS A 143 2.73 8.46 5.01
CA HIS A 143 1.74 8.39 3.94
C HIS A 143 0.48 7.61 4.31
N GLY A 144 0.57 6.52 5.09
CA GLY A 144 -0.59 5.75 5.51
C GLY A 144 -1.48 6.51 6.48
N TYR A 145 -0.87 7.17 7.47
CA TYR A 145 -1.58 8.04 8.42
C TYR A 145 -2.20 9.26 7.73
N TYR A 146 -1.46 9.87 6.81
CA TYR A 146 -1.98 11.02 6.07
C TYR A 146 -3.10 10.60 5.10
N ALA A 147 -3.01 9.42 4.48
CA ALA A 147 -4.10 8.87 3.66
C ALA A 147 -5.38 8.65 4.47
N GLU A 148 -5.27 8.08 5.68
CA GLU A 148 -6.43 7.94 6.59
C GLU A 148 -7.04 9.30 6.93
N PHE A 149 -6.21 10.28 7.32
CA PHE A 149 -6.68 11.64 7.56
C PHE A 149 -7.46 12.18 6.35
N LEU A 150 -6.94 12.02 5.13
CA LEU A 150 -7.59 12.49 3.91
C LEU A 150 -8.90 11.75 3.61
N PHE A 151 -8.96 10.43 3.80
CA PHE A 151 -10.20 9.66 3.65
C PHE A 151 -11.28 10.12 4.63
N THR A 152 -10.94 10.35 5.91
CA THR A 152 -11.92 10.84 6.90
C THR A 152 -12.51 12.21 6.57
N ARG A 153 -11.89 12.95 5.65
CA ARG A 153 -12.34 14.27 5.17
C ARG A 153 -12.89 14.25 3.75
N ASP A 154 -13.26 13.06 3.26
CA ASP A 154 -13.86 12.87 1.94
C ASP A 154 -12.95 13.39 0.80
N ARG A 155 -11.63 13.21 0.96
CA ARG A 155 -10.59 13.54 -0.04
C ARG A 155 -9.89 12.28 -0.56
N PRO A 156 -10.62 11.33 -1.18
CA PRO A 156 -10.07 10.03 -1.56
C PRO A 156 -8.98 10.13 -2.62
N ASP A 157 -9.09 11.03 -3.59
CA ASP A 157 -8.07 11.20 -4.65
C ASP A 157 -6.70 11.56 -4.06
N GLU A 158 -6.67 12.42 -3.05
CA GLU A 158 -5.45 12.82 -2.37
C GLU A 158 -4.92 11.70 -1.46
N ALA A 159 -5.82 10.95 -0.80
CA ALA A 159 -5.45 9.79 -0.02
C ALA A 159 -4.76 8.72 -0.88
N PHE A 160 -5.33 8.42 -2.06
CA PHE A 160 -4.71 7.50 -3.02
C PHE A 160 -3.37 8.03 -3.54
N ALA A 161 -3.23 9.35 -3.73
CA ALA A 161 -1.93 9.93 -4.09
C ALA A 161 -0.85 9.68 -3.02
N GLN A 162 -1.21 9.69 -1.73
CA GLN A 162 -0.28 9.34 -0.65
C GLN A 162 0.11 7.86 -0.68
N ILE A 163 -0.85 6.96 -0.91
CA ILE A 163 -0.59 5.52 -1.03
C ILE A 163 0.32 5.23 -2.23
N ASP A 164 0.10 5.91 -3.35
CA ASP A 164 0.96 5.81 -4.52
C ASP A 164 2.36 6.39 -4.29
N ALA A 165 2.47 7.46 -3.50
CA ALA A 165 3.76 8.00 -3.07
C ALA A 165 4.53 7.00 -2.20
N ALA A 166 3.86 6.37 -1.22
CA ALA A 166 4.44 5.28 -0.44
C ALA A 166 4.90 4.13 -1.34
N ARG A 167 4.07 3.71 -2.31
CA ARG A 167 4.42 2.64 -3.26
C ARG A 167 5.71 2.93 -4.03
N LYS A 168 5.90 4.18 -4.47
CA LYS A 168 7.09 4.62 -5.21
C LYS A 168 8.38 4.55 -4.38
N GLN A 169 8.28 4.67 -3.07
CA GLN A 169 9.41 4.50 -2.15
C GLN A 169 9.83 3.03 -2.00
N ARG A 170 9.02 2.08 -2.51
CA ARG A 170 9.28 0.63 -2.46
C ARG A 170 9.54 0.15 -1.02
N PRO A 171 8.59 0.37 -0.08
CA PRO A 171 8.78 0.02 1.31
C PRO A 171 9.12 -1.46 1.47
N ASP A 172 9.98 -1.73 2.43
CA ASP A 172 10.39 -3.03 2.95
C ASP A 172 9.88 -3.26 4.38
N ASP A 173 9.63 -2.19 5.12
CA ASP A 173 9.02 -2.22 6.45
C ASP A 173 7.56 -2.79 6.41
N PRO A 174 7.28 -3.90 7.12
CA PRO A 174 5.95 -4.52 7.17
C PRO A 174 4.87 -3.59 7.73
N ASP A 175 5.20 -2.68 8.66
CA ASP A 175 4.23 -1.76 9.25
C ASP A 175 3.58 -0.86 8.19
N VAL A 176 4.34 -0.45 7.17
CA VAL A 176 3.83 0.33 6.04
C VAL A 176 2.71 -0.42 5.32
N PHE A 177 2.85 -1.75 5.18
CA PHE A 177 1.85 -2.58 4.54
C PHE A 177 0.60 -2.74 5.39
N VAL A 178 0.78 -3.00 6.69
CA VAL A 178 -0.31 -3.10 7.66
C VAL A 178 -1.11 -1.80 7.70
N ILE A 179 -0.46 -0.66 7.96
CA ILE A 179 -1.14 0.63 8.16
C ILE A 179 -1.94 1.03 6.92
N ILE A 180 -1.34 0.99 5.73
CA ILE A 180 -2.06 1.35 4.50
C ILE A 180 -3.15 0.32 4.18
N GLY A 181 -2.91 -0.97 4.42
CA GLY A 181 -3.90 -2.02 4.23
C GLY A 181 -5.13 -1.83 5.13
N GLU A 182 -4.92 -1.58 6.42
CA GLU A 182 -5.97 -1.25 7.38
C GLU A 182 -6.72 0.03 6.99
N THR A 183 -6.00 1.10 6.60
CA THR A 183 -6.61 2.35 6.13
C THR A 183 -7.53 2.11 4.93
N LEU A 184 -7.08 1.35 3.93
CA LEU A 184 -7.91 1.02 2.77
C LEU A 184 -9.14 0.18 3.18
N ASP A 185 -8.97 -0.84 4.00
CA ASP A 185 -10.07 -1.72 4.46
C ASP A 185 -11.09 -0.98 5.33
N ALA A 186 -10.65 0.00 6.14
CA ALA A 186 -11.52 0.82 6.98
C ALA A 186 -12.39 1.80 6.19
N HIS A 187 -11.98 2.14 4.97
CA HIS A 187 -12.69 3.04 4.05
C HIS A 187 -13.31 2.29 2.85
N ASP A 188 -13.70 1.03 3.05
CA ASP A 188 -14.42 0.18 2.09
C ASP A 188 -13.66 -0.11 0.78
N HIS A 189 -12.35 0.13 0.74
CA HIS A 189 -11.46 -0.19 -0.38
C HIS A 189 -10.85 -1.58 -0.21
N HIS A 190 -11.70 -2.58 0.01
CA HIS A 190 -11.30 -3.94 0.41
C HIS A 190 -10.43 -4.67 -0.63
N HIS A 191 -10.71 -4.47 -1.92
CA HIS A 191 -9.90 -5.08 -2.99
C HIS A 191 -8.49 -4.50 -3.04
N GLU A 192 -8.37 -3.18 -2.88
CA GLU A 192 -7.11 -2.45 -2.83
C GLU A 192 -6.31 -2.85 -1.59
N ALA A 193 -6.97 -2.95 -0.43
CA ALA A 193 -6.38 -3.42 0.82
C ALA A 193 -5.79 -4.83 0.66
N ALA A 194 -6.59 -5.77 0.14
CA ALA A 194 -6.15 -7.15 -0.09
C ALA A 194 -4.93 -7.20 -1.03
N ARG A 195 -4.93 -6.43 -2.12
CA ARG A 195 -3.79 -6.36 -3.05
C ARG A 195 -2.54 -5.75 -2.40
N TRP A 196 -2.72 -4.69 -1.61
CA TRP A 196 -1.62 -4.02 -0.92
C TRP A 196 -0.95 -4.96 0.10
N LEU A 197 -1.75 -5.61 0.96
CA LEU A 197 -1.25 -6.57 1.96
C LEU A 197 -0.62 -7.81 1.32
N THR A 198 -1.19 -8.30 0.21
CA THR A 198 -0.56 -9.37 -0.59
C THR A 198 0.83 -8.94 -1.10
N THR A 199 0.98 -7.69 -1.52
CA THR A 199 2.28 -7.15 -1.96
C THR A 199 3.28 -7.08 -0.80
N GLY A 200 2.80 -6.73 0.41
CA GLY A 200 3.59 -6.75 1.63
C GLY A 200 4.13 -8.14 1.94
N LEU A 201 3.24 -9.14 2.00
CA LEU A 201 3.63 -10.54 2.24
C LEU A 201 4.64 -11.06 1.19
N VAL A 202 4.44 -10.74 -0.09
CA VAL A 202 5.40 -11.11 -1.17
C VAL A 202 6.76 -10.44 -0.94
N ARG A 203 6.80 -9.19 -0.50
CA ARG A 203 8.07 -8.50 -0.24
C ARG A 203 8.77 -9.01 1.00
N TYR A 204 8.00 -9.38 2.00
CA TYR A 204 8.47 -9.78 3.31
C TYR A 204 8.97 -11.23 3.32
N TYR A 205 8.20 -12.15 2.75
CA TYR A 205 8.53 -13.59 2.69
C TYR A 205 9.07 -14.07 1.34
N GLY A 206 8.85 -13.31 0.25
CA GLY A 206 9.16 -13.76 -1.10
C GLY A 206 7.97 -14.47 -1.75
N ASP A 207 8.01 -15.79 -1.87
CA ASP A 207 6.94 -16.56 -2.52
C ASP A 207 5.82 -16.91 -1.52
N LEU A 208 4.59 -16.49 -1.82
CA LEU A 208 3.43 -16.80 -1.00
C LEU A 208 3.14 -18.30 -0.93
N ALA A 209 3.52 -19.07 -1.95
CA ALA A 209 3.30 -20.51 -1.96
C ALA A 209 4.22 -21.25 -0.96
N GLU A 210 5.31 -20.62 -0.52
CA GLU A 210 6.27 -21.21 0.42
C GLU A 210 5.96 -20.88 1.88
N ILE A 211 5.10 -19.89 2.14
CA ILE A 211 4.68 -19.53 3.50
C ILE A 211 3.93 -20.71 4.14
N THR A 212 4.33 -21.06 5.36
CA THR A 212 3.75 -22.11 6.18
C THR A 212 2.98 -21.55 7.38
N ALA A 213 2.28 -22.41 8.12
CA ALA A 213 1.61 -22.01 9.36
C ALA A 213 2.63 -21.58 10.43
N ASP A 214 3.71 -22.34 10.60
CA ASP A 214 4.78 -22.05 11.56
C ASP A 214 5.40 -20.66 11.28
N ASP A 215 5.63 -20.30 10.01
CA ASP A 215 6.12 -18.97 9.64
C ASP A 215 5.18 -17.86 10.15
N LEU A 216 3.87 -18.05 10.06
CA LEU A 216 2.87 -17.08 10.54
C LEU A 216 2.62 -17.16 12.06
N GLU A 217 2.94 -18.25 12.73
CA GLU A 217 2.82 -18.36 14.19
C GLU A 217 4.00 -17.69 14.90
N ASP A 218 5.21 -17.90 14.38
CA ASP A 218 6.46 -17.42 14.96
C ASP A 218 6.74 -15.95 14.63
N ASP A 219 6.10 -15.41 13.58
CA ASP A 219 6.33 -14.05 13.10
C ASP A 219 5.10 -13.15 13.28
N PRO A 220 5.11 -12.23 14.28
CA PRO A 220 3.96 -11.39 14.55
C PRO A 220 3.61 -10.43 13.40
N ASP A 221 4.58 -9.93 12.64
CA ASP A 221 4.34 -8.93 11.59
C ASP A 221 3.69 -9.60 10.37
N GLY A 222 4.21 -10.75 9.97
CA GLY A 222 3.59 -11.59 8.95
C GLY A 222 2.20 -12.07 9.34
N ARG A 223 2.01 -12.48 10.59
CA ARG A 223 0.70 -12.86 11.13
C ARG A 223 -0.32 -11.74 11.02
N ILE A 224 0.04 -10.52 11.43
CA ILE A 224 -0.84 -9.35 11.35
C ILE A 224 -1.20 -9.05 9.90
N MET A 225 -0.21 -9.00 8.99
CA MET A 225 -0.47 -8.78 7.57
C MET A 225 -1.39 -9.84 6.97
N ALA A 226 -1.17 -11.11 7.29
CA ALA A 226 -2.01 -12.22 6.81
C ALA A 226 -3.44 -12.14 7.37
N ALA A 227 -3.60 -11.78 8.64
CA ALA A 227 -4.91 -11.65 9.28
C ALA A 227 -5.70 -10.46 8.69
N ASP A 228 -5.07 -9.30 8.51
CA ASP A 228 -5.68 -8.15 7.87
C ASP A 228 -6.03 -8.44 6.41
N ARG A 229 -5.19 -9.20 5.71
CA ARG A 229 -5.45 -9.63 4.35
C ARG A 229 -6.67 -10.55 4.28
N LEU A 230 -6.77 -11.54 5.16
CA LEU A 230 -7.92 -12.44 5.25
C LEU A 230 -9.21 -11.62 5.45
N ARG A 231 -9.19 -10.65 6.37
CA ARG A 231 -10.32 -9.75 6.60
C ARG A 231 -10.70 -8.96 5.35
N ALA A 232 -9.74 -8.29 4.71
CA ALA A 232 -9.96 -7.51 3.50
C ALA A 232 -10.52 -8.37 2.36
N ARG A 233 -9.99 -9.59 2.16
CA ARG A 233 -10.49 -10.52 1.14
C ARG A 233 -11.92 -10.98 1.39
N ARG A 234 -12.26 -11.30 2.64
CA ARG A 234 -13.63 -11.64 3.05
C ARG A 234 -14.59 -10.48 2.78
N ASN A 235 -14.21 -9.26 3.15
CA ASN A 235 -15.02 -8.06 2.90
C ASN A 235 -15.19 -7.79 1.40
N ALA A 236 -14.16 -8.09 0.59
CA ALA A 236 -14.21 -7.99 -0.87
C ALA A 236 -14.98 -9.15 -1.56
N GLY A 237 -15.48 -10.14 -0.81
CA GLY A 237 -16.17 -11.31 -1.37
C GLY A 237 -15.27 -12.22 -2.22
N LEU A 238 -13.96 -12.24 -1.94
CA LEU A 238 -13.00 -13.11 -2.61
C LEU A 238 -12.98 -14.50 -1.95
N ASP A 239 -12.82 -15.55 -2.77
CA ASP A 239 -12.66 -16.91 -2.27
C ASP A 239 -11.36 -17.05 -1.45
N PRO A 240 -11.35 -17.82 -0.35
CA PRO A 240 -10.14 -18.08 0.43
C PRO A 240 -9.03 -18.73 -0.41
N ASP A 241 -7.79 -18.32 -0.20
CA ASP A 241 -6.59 -18.97 -0.79
C ASP A 241 -5.69 -19.64 0.25
N HIS A 242 -4.49 -20.09 -0.18
CA HIS A 242 -3.51 -20.79 0.66
C HIS A 242 -3.22 -20.03 1.96
N ILE A 243 -2.91 -18.73 1.87
CA ILE A 243 -2.58 -17.91 3.04
C ILE A 243 -3.79 -17.76 3.96
N ASP A 244 -4.98 -17.54 3.38
CA ASP A 244 -6.23 -17.42 4.13
C ASP A 244 -6.52 -18.70 4.94
N ASN A 245 -6.23 -19.87 4.36
CA ASN A 245 -6.41 -21.16 5.02
C ASN A 245 -5.38 -21.43 6.12
N LEU A 246 -4.17 -20.87 6.01
CA LEU A 246 -3.15 -20.97 7.07
C LEU A 246 -3.48 -20.08 8.26
N ILE A 247 -3.88 -18.82 8.02
CA ILE A 247 -4.05 -17.82 9.08
C ILE A 247 -5.37 -17.97 9.85
N ALA A 248 -6.44 -18.44 9.21
CA ALA A 248 -7.75 -18.61 9.84
C ALA A 248 -7.74 -19.43 11.15
N PRO A 249 -7.13 -20.63 11.23
CA PRO A 249 -7.09 -21.37 12.49
C PRO A 249 -6.22 -20.70 13.57
N ILE A 250 -5.15 -19.99 13.18
CA ILE A 250 -4.25 -19.30 14.12
C ILE A 250 -5.01 -18.19 14.85
N ILE A 251 -5.80 -17.39 14.13
CA ILE A 251 -6.60 -16.32 14.74
C ILE A 251 -7.74 -16.88 15.60
N GLU A 252 -8.39 -17.97 15.17
CA GLU A 252 -9.50 -18.59 15.91
C GLU A 252 -9.03 -19.18 17.26
N ASN A 253 -7.82 -19.73 17.32
CA ASN A 253 -7.23 -20.25 18.55
C ASN A 253 -6.73 -19.15 19.51
N THR A 254 -6.53 -17.92 19.03
CA THR A 254 -6.08 -16.79 19.86
C THR A 254 -7.23 -16.16 20.65
N ASP A 255 -8.48 -16.40 20.23
CA ASP A 255 -9.70 -15.88 20.88
C ASP A 255 -10.30 -16.83 21.94
N GLU A 256 -9.70 -18.01 22.19
CA GLU A 256 -10.09 -18.89 23.31
C GLU A 256 -9.40 -18.48 24.63
N PRO A 257 -10.17 -18.20 25.71
CA PRO A 257 -9.67 -17.66 26.98
C PRO A 257 -8.91 -18.66 27.87
#